data_AF-A0A973DJS7-F1
#
_entry.id   AF-A0A973DJS7-F1
#
_cell.length_a   1.000
_cell.length_b   1.000
_cell.length_c   1.000
_cell.angle_alpha   90.00
_cell.angle_beta   90.00
_cell.angle_gamma   90.00
#
_symmetry.space_group_name_H-M   'P 1'
#
loop_
_entity.id
_entity.type
_entity.pdbx_description
1 polymer ?
#
loop_
_entity_poly.entity_id
_entity_poly.type
_entity_poly.pdbx_seq_one_letter_code
_entity_poly.pdbx_strand_id
1 'polypeptide(L)'
;WIWIAKTHFQAVHTEFFDRDGTLFKTMDASDYRVVSGSKNNELRPHKLVMDTLKTNHSTIIEFYEFTLNKPLNPKLFTRENLSRG
;
A
#
# COMPACT_ATOMS: atom_id res chain seq x y z
N TRP A 1 -2.87 -12.66 8.26
CA TRP A 1 -4.24 -12.77 7.71
C TRP A 1 -4.58 -11.53 6.93
N ILE A 2 -5.54 -11.60 6.00
CA ILE A 2 -5.96 -10.46 5.18
C ILE A 2 -7.48 -10.36 5.14
N TRP A 3 -8.00 -9.16 5.40
CA TRP A 3 -9.42 -8.87 5.34
C TRP A 3 -9.67 -8.04 4.09
N ILE A 4 -10.55 -8.55 3.23
CA ILE A 4 -10.92 -7.93 1.96
C ILE A 4 -12.34 -7.37 2.08
N ALA A 5 -12.52 -6.10 1.75
CA ALA A 5 -13.85 -5.50 1.69
C ALA A 5 -14.70 -6.16 0.59
N LYS A 6 -15.93 -6.55 0.91
CA LYS A 6 -16.86 -7.17 -0.06
C LYS A 6 -17.32 -6.21 -1.16
N THR A 7 -17.32 -4.91 -0.89
CA THR A 7 -17.86 -3.88 -1.78
C THR A 7 -16.91 -3.52 -2.93
N HIS A 8 -15.61 -3.47 -2.66
CA HIS A 8 -14.60 -3.02 -3.63
C HIS A 8 -13.38 -3.95 -3.73
N PHE A 9 -13.40 -5.08 -3.03
CA PHE A 9 -12.39 -6.14 -3.09
C PHE A 9 -10.95 -5.65 -2.83
N GLN A 10 -10.77 -4.60 -2.03
CA GLN A 10 -9.45 -4.15 -1.56
C GLN A 10 -9.20 -4.64 -0.14
N ALA A 11 -7.92 -4.83 0.21
CA ALA A 11 -7.50 -5.16 1.55
C ALA A 11 -7.72 -3.98 2.50
N VAL A 12 -8.48 -4.19 3.57
CA VAL A 12 -8.77 -3.16 4.60
C VAL A 12 -7.94 -3.32 5.85
N HIS A 13 -7.60 -4.56 6.19
CA HIS A 13 -6.75 -4.90 7.33
C HIS A 13 -5.82 -6.05 6.93
N THR A 14 -4.58 -6.01 7.39
CA THR A 14 -3.60 -7.08 7.20
C THR A 14 -2.82 -7.32 8.47
N GLU A 15 -2.70 -8.58 8.84
CA GLU A 15 -1.85 -9.04 9.93
C GLU A 15 -0.62 -9.76 9.37
N PHE A 16 0.55 -9.32 9.84
CA PHE A 16 1.84 -9.89 9.49
C PHE A 16 2.40 -10.66 10.69
N PHE A 17 2.78 -11.91 10.43
CA PHE A 17 3.35 -12.82 11.42
C PHE A 17 4.85 -13.00 11.15
N ASP A 18 5.63 -13.14 12.21
CA ASP A 18 7.05 -13.43 12.10
C ASP A 18 7.31 -14.92 11.80
N ARG A 19 8.59 -15.33 11.82
CA ARG A 19 9.00 -16.70 11.53
C ARG A 19 8.49 -17.71 12.55
N ASP A 20 8.19 -17.27 13.77
CA ASP A 20 7.70 -18.10 14.86
C ASP A 20 6.16 -18.13 14.90
N GLY A 21 5.49 -17.46 13.94
CA GLY A 21 4.04 -17.37 13.87
C GLY A 21 3.45 -16.39 14.88
N THR A 22 4.26 -15.51 15.47
CA THR A 22 3.77 -14.47 16.38
C THR A 22 3.29 -13.26 15.59
N LEU A 23 2.13 -12.70 15.97
CA LEU A 23 1.62 -11.47 15.36
C LEU A 23 2.61 -10.33 15.62
N PHE A 24 3.19 -9.81 14.56
CA PHE A 24 4.30 -8.86 14.64
C PHE A 24 3.88 -7.44 14.26
N LYS A 25 3.09 -7.32 13.19
CA LYS A 25 2.58 -6.04 12.68
C LYS A 25 1.15 -6.14 12.23
N THR A 26 0.43 -5.05 12.35
CA THR A 26 -0.87 -4.82 11.69
C THR A 26 -0.74 -3.69 10.68
N MET A 27 -1.56 -3.74 9.64
CA MET A 27 -1.70 -2.64 8.69
C MET A 27 -3.17 -2.41 8.39
N ASP A 28 -3.61 -1.17 8.60
CA ASP A 28 -4.94 -0.70 8.23
C ASP A 28 -4.86 0.20 7.01
N ALA A 29 -5.71 -0.10 6.03
CA ALA A 29 -5.82 0.66 4.80
C ALA A 29 -7.14 1.41 4.78
N SER A 30 -7.07 2.72 4.57
CA SER A 30 -8.20 3.64 4.66
C SER A 30 -8.15 4.69 3.55
N ASP A 31 -9.18 5.54 3.53
CA ASP A 31 -9.29 6.65 2.58
C ASP A 31 -9.25 6.16 1.13
N TYR A 32 -10.18 5.27 0.79
CA TYR A 32 -10.32 4.73 -0.55
C TYR A 32 -10.93 5.77 -1.46
N ARG A 33 -10.20 6.11 -2.53
CA ARG A 33 -10.66 7.06 -3.55
C ARG A 33 -10.47 6.45 -4.92
N VAL A 34 -11.30 6.90 -5.87
CA VAL A 34 -11.06 6.62 -7.29
C VAL A 34 -9.81 7.37 -7.70
N VAL A 35 -8.88 6.66 -8.31
CA VAL A 35 -7.59 7.22 -8.71
C VAL A 35 -7.61 7.69 -10.15
N SER A 36 -6.80 8.72 -10.46
CA SER A 36 -6.66 9.23 -11.83
C SER A 36 -6.12 8.14 -12.77
N GLY A 37 -6.51 8.16 -14.03
CA GLY A 37 -6.11 7.14 -15.02
C GLY A 37 -6.71 5.75 -14.79
N SER A 38 -7.66 5.62 -13.86
CA SER A 38 -8.54 4.45 -13.73
C SER A 38 -9.37 4.26 -14.99
N LYS A 39 -9.64 3.01 -15.36
CA LYS A 39 -10.51 2.67 -16.51
C LYS A 39 -11.93 2.35 -16.07
N ASN A 40 -12.09 1.84 -14.85
CA ASN A 40 -13.35 1.33 -14.30
C ASN A 40 -13.55 1.82 -12.86
N ASN A 41 -13.26 3.10 -12.60
CA ASN A 41 -13.36 3.70 -11.25
C ASN A 41 -12.64 2.89 -10.17
N GLU A 42 -11.45 2.36 -10.48
CA GLU A 42 -10.69 1.56 -9.52
C GLU A 42 -10.39 2.35 -8.24
N LEU A 43 -10.77 1.79 -7.10
CA LEU A 43 -10.47 2.34 -5.78
C LEU A 43 -9.08 1.92 -5.31
N ARG A 44 -8.35 2.86 -4.70
CA ARG A 44 -7.08 2.60 -4.00
C ARG A 44 -7.05 3.33 -2.66
N PRO A 45 -6.46 2.73 -1.61
CA PRO A 45 -6.28 3.40 -0.33
C PRO A 45 -5.29 4.56 -0.49
N HIS A 46 -5.61 5.72 0.08
CA HIS A 46 -4.71 6.86 0.14
C HIS A 46 -4.00 6.98 1.48
N LYS A 47 -4.35 6.14 2.44
CA LYS A 47 -3.69 6.07 3.74
C LYS A 47 -3.48 4.63 4.17
N LEU A 48 -2.24 4.31 4.54
CA LEU A 48 -1.87 3.08 5.22
C LEU A 48 -1.30 3.43 6.59
N VAL A 49 -1.79 2.78 7.63
CA VAL A 49 -1.24 2.86 8.99
C VAL A 49 -0.68 1.49 9.32
N MET A 50 0.62 1.42 9.61
CA MET A 50 1.29 0.19 10.00
C MET A 50 1.79 0.29 11.42
N ASP A 51 1.32 -0.60 12.29
CA ASP A 51 1.72 -0.64 13.69
C ASP A 51 2.60 -1.86 13.95
N THR A 52 3.74 -1.63 14.61
CA THR A 52 4.65 -2.69 15.06
C THR A 52 4.38 -2.96 16.54
N LEU A 53 3.76 -4.11 16.82
CA LEU A 53 3.21 -4.41 18.14
C LEU A 53 4.29 -4.54 19.21
N LYS A 54 5.47 -5.09 18.85
CA LYS A 54 6.58 -5.29 19.80
C LYS A 54 7.21 -3.99 20.28
N THR A 55 7.30 -2.98 19.41
CA THR A 55 7.99 -1.71 19.72
C THR A 55 7.02 -0.55 19.94
N ASN A 56 5.72 -0.78 19.74
CA ASN A 56 4.69 0.26 19.75
C ASN A 56 5.00 1.45 18.81
N HIS A 57 5.71 1.19 17.71
CA HIS A 57 5.98 2.19 16.68
C HIS A 57 4.91 2.11 15.61
N SER A 58 4.48 3.28 15.13
CA SER A 58 3.55 3.41 14.02
C SER A 58 4.23 4.11 12.84
N THR A 59 3.90 3.66 11.62
CA THR A 59 4.29 4.30 10.37
C THR A 59 3.04 4.62 9.58
N ILE A 60 2.88 5.87 9.19
CA ILE A 60 1.76 6.33 8.37
C ILE A 60 2.29 6.65 6.98
N ILE A 61 1.69 6.03 5.96
CA ILE A 61 1.97 6.31 4.55
C ILE A 61 0.74 6.98 3.96
N GLU A 62 0.92 8.17 3.41
CA GLU A 62 -0.13 8.93 2.73
C GLU A 62 0.24 9.08 1.25
N PHE A 63 -0.68 8.71 0.37
CA PHE A 63 -0.51 8.80 -1.07
C PHE A 63 -1.15 10.08 -1.60
N TYR A 64 -0.35 10.86 -2.32
CA TYR A 64 -0.76 12.07 -3.02
C TYR A 64 -0.57 11.87 -4.54
N GLU A 65 -1.44 12.47 -5.35
CA GLU A 65 -1.37 12.43 -6.82
C GLU A 65 -1.30 11.01 -7.43
N PHE A 66 -1.98 10.05 -6.80
CA PHE A 66 -1.96 8.65 -7.24
C PHE A 66 -2.65 8.48 -8.61
N THR A 67 -1.85 8.12 -9.62
CA THR A 67 -2.30 7.89 -11.00
C THR A 67 -2.01 6.46 -11.45
N LEU A 68 -3.00 5.80 -12.05
CA LEU A 68 -2.87 4.50 -12.72
C LEU A 68 -2.64 4.66 -14.21
N ASN A 69 -2.12 3.60 -14.85
CA ASN A 69 -2.00 3.48 -16.31
C ASN A 69 -1.23 4.61 -17.01
N LYS A 70 -0.49 5.45 -16.26
CA LYS A 70 0.46 6.40 -16.83
C LYS A 70 1.64 5.60 -17.40
N PRO A 71 1.96 5.73 -18.70
CA PRO A 71 3.08 5.01 -19.28
C PRO A 71 4.38 5.45 -18.60
N LEU A 72 5.16 4.48 -18.12
CA LEU A 72 6.46 4.70 -17.51
C LEU A 72 7.56 4.23 -18.46
N ASN A 73 8.63 5.01 -18.58
CA ASN A 73 9.79 4.60 -19.35
C ASN A 73 10.49 3.43 -18.62
N PRO A 74 10.69 2.26 -19.26
CA PRO A 74 11.34 1.11 -18.62
C PRO A 74 12.74 1.42 -18.08
N LYS A 75 13.44 2.41 -18.65
CA LYS A 75 14.76 2.85 -18.18
C LYS A 75 14.74 3.37 -16.74
N LEU A 76 13.58 3.77 -16.21
CA LEU A 76 13.43 4.18 -14.81
C LEU A 76 13.75 3.06 -13.83
N PHE A 77 13.56 1.80 -14.23
CA PHE A 77 13.72 0.61 -13.39
C PHE A 77 15.09 -0.07 -13.60
N THR A 78 16.13 0.71 -13.89
CA THR A 78 17.51 0.22 -14.11
C THR A 78 18.42 0.62 -12.95
N ARG A 79 19.47 -0.16 -12.71
CA ARG A 79 20.46 0.14 -11.65
C ARG A 79 21.16 1.47 -11.92
N GLU A 80 21.45 1.73 -13.19
CA GLU A 80 22.10 2.95 -13.68
C GLU A 80 21.24 4.20 -13.44
N ASN A 81 19.92 4.06 -13.38
CA ASN A 81 19.02 5.16 -13.04
C ASN A 81 19.02 5.46 -11.53
N LEU A 82 19.28 4.46 -10.68
CA LEU A 82 19.40 4.64 -9.22
C LEU A 82 20.72 5.30 -8.81
N SER A 83 21.80 5.11 -9.57
CA SER A 83 23.14 5.63 -9.25
C SER A 83 23.33 7.12 -9.54
N ARG A 84 22.26 7.84 -9.92
CA ARG A 84 22.28 9.28 -10.21
C ARG A 84 21.81 10.14 -9.03
N GLY A 85 21.44 9.50 -7.92
CA GLY A 85 21.04 10.15 -6.66
C GLY A 85 22.19 10.32 -5.69
#